data_AF-A0A382S361-F1
#
_entry.id   AF-A0A382S361-F1
#
_cell.length_a   1.000
_cell.length_b   1.000
_cell.length_c   1.000
_cell.angle_alpha   90.00
_cell.angle_beta   90.00
_cell.angle_gamma   90.00
#
_symmetry.space_group_name_H-M   'P 1'
#
loop_
_entity.id
_entity.type
_entity.pdbx_description
1 polymer ?
#
loop_
_entity_poly.entity_id
_entity_poly.type
_entity_poly.pdbx_seq_one_letter_code
_entity_poly.pdbx_strand_id
1 'polypeptide(L)' 'GEGLPEKTPFWSKAGLMSQARHDAAWWLNNQSSQTLLVVFGNGQNFANDTSFLPEISHAIYTYNQQNLASS' A
#
# COMPACT_ATOMS: atom_id res chain seq x y z
N GLY A 1 -3.23 -5.77 -1.19
CA GLY A 1 -4.56 -5.53 -1.79
C GLY A 1 -5.61 -5.32 -0.70
N GLU A 2 -5.55 -6.08 0.39
CA GLU A 2 -6.57 -6.10 1.46
C GLU A 2 -6.92 -4.74 2.07
N GLY A 3 -6.03 -3.74 2.03
CA GLY A 3 -6.34 -2.38 2.48
C GLY A 3 -7.11 -1.50 1.49
N LEU A 4 -7.30 -1.95 0.25
CA LEU A 4 -7.95 -1.19 -0.82
C LEU A 4 -9.40 -1.68 -1.03
N PRO A 5 -10.31 -0.81 -1.51
CA PRO A 5 -11.67 -1.22 -1.86
C PRO A 5 -11.70 -2.36 -2.90
N GLU A 6 -12.70 -3.25 -2.81
CA GLU A 6 -12.82 -4.51 -3.57
C GLU A 6 -12.71 -4.39 -5.11
N LYS A 7 -12.92 -3.21 -5.67
CA LYS A 7 -12.91 -2.97 -7.14
C LYS A 7 -11.73 -2.16 -7.63
N THR A 8 -10.72 -1.94 -6.78
CA THR A 8 -9.55 -1.14 -7.14
C THR A 8 -8.59 -1.96 -8.01
N PRO A 9 -8.26 -1.52 -9.25
CA PRO A 9 -7.19 -2.16 -10.02
C PRO A 9 -5.86 -2.04 -9.26
N PHE A 10 -5.25 -3.18 -8.95
CA PHE A 10 -4.16 -3.26 -8.00
C PHE A 10 -3.13 -4.32 -8.39
N TRP A 11 -1.86 -3.99 -8.15
CA TRP A 11 -0.73 -4.90 -8.25
C TRP A 11 0.15 -4.75 -7.02
N SER A 12 0.61 -5.85 -6.44
CA SER A 12 1.64 -5.81 -5.39
C SER A 12 2.68 -6.88 -5.54
N LYS A 13 3.88 -6.57 -5.05
CA LYS A 13 4.96 -7.51 -4.86
C LYS A 13 5.43 -7.44 -3.41
N ALA A 14 5.28 -8.55 -2.71
CA ALA A 14 5.93 -8.75 -1.43
C ALA A 14 7.37 -9.23 -1.63
N GLY A 15 8.29 -8.68 -0.86
CA GLY A 15 9.69 -9.05 -0.81
C GLY A 15 10.06 -9.48 0.60
N LEU A 16 9.93 -10.77 0.88
CA LEU A 16 10.31 -11.34 2.18
C LEU A 16 11.81 -11.63 2.20
N MET A 17 12.52 -11.06 3.17
CA MET A 17 13.92 -11.38 3.49
C MET A 17 13.98 -11.84 4.95
N SER A 18 15.00 -12.63 5.31
CA SER A 18 15.11 -13.24 6.65
C SER A 18 15.06 -12.25 7.82
N GLN A 19 15.38 -10.97 7.57
CA GLN A 19 15.37 -9.89 8.56
C GLN A 19 14.75 -8.58 8.06
N ALA A 20 14.10 -8.59 6.90
CA ALA A 20 13.52 -7.37 6.32
C ALA A 20 12.32 -7.72 5.45
N ARG A 21 11.42 -6.76 5.29
CA ARG A 21 10.28 -6.88 4.40
C ARG A 21 10.18 -5.63 3.55
N HIS A 22 10.28 -5.82 2.24
CA HIS A 22 10.15 -4.76 1.26
C HIS A 22 8.92 -5.03 0.42
N ASP A 23 7.88 -4.25 0.64
CA ASP A 23 6.62 -4.42 -0.05
C ASP A 23 6.38 -3.25 -1.00
N ALA A 24 5.94 -3.55 -2.21
CA ALA A 24 5.53 -2.57 -3.19
C ALA A 24 4.08 -2.82 -3.60
N ALA A 25 3.33 -1.74 -3.72
CA ALA A 25 1.94 -1.72 -4.10
C ALA A 25 1.70 -0.59 -5.10
N TRP A 26 0.97 -0.88 -6.16
CA TRP A 26 0.52 0.11 -7.14
C TRP A 26 -0.99 -0.01 -7.33
N TRP A 27 -1.67 1.12 -7.42
CA TRP A 27 -3.11 1.16 -7.70
C TRP A 27 -3.54 2.45 -8.40
N LEU A 28 -4.76 2.41 -8.94
CA LEU A 28 -5.49 3.57 -9.44
C LEU A 28 -6.41 4.15 -8.35
N ASN A 29 -6.37 5.47 -8.16
CA ASN A 29 -7.39 6.18 -7.38
C ASN A 29 -8.53 6.66 -8.29
N ASN A 30 -9.55 7.30 -7.70
CA ASN A 30 -10.58 7.97 -8.49
C ASN A 30 -9.94 9.08 -9.35
N GLN A 31 -10.53 9.33 -10.53
CA GLN A 31 -10.08 10.36 -11.49
C GLN A 31 -8.69 10.13 -12.14
N SER A 32 -8.27 8.87 -12.29
CA SER A 32 -7.08 8.47 -13.06
C SER A 32 -5.72 8.88 -12.48
N SER A 33 -5.66 9.25 -11.20
CA SER A 33 -4.38 9.41 -10.50
C SER A 33 -3.83 8.04 -10.07
N GLN A 34 -2.53 7.84 -10.23
CA GLN A 34 -1.85 6.58 -9.90
C GLN A 34 -1.09 6.75 -8.59
N THR A 35 -1.04 5.69 -7.79
CA THR A 35 -0.21 5.66 -6.58
C THR A 35 0.73 4.48 -6.63
N LEU A 36 2.02 4.75 -6.41
CA LEU A 36 3.05 3.75 -6.14
C LEU A 36 3.47 3.92 -4.67
N LEU A 37 3.23 2.90 -3.86
CA LEU A 37 3.68 2.81 -2.48
C LEU A 37 4.81 1.78 -2.39
N VAL A 38 5.94 2.18 -1.82
CA VAL A 38 7.05 1.28 -1.48
C VAL A 38 7.33 1.42 -0.01
N VAL A 39 7.26 0.30 0.72
CA VAL A 39 7.46 0.24 2.16
C VAL A 39 8.69 -0.59 2.45
N PHE A 40 9.65 0.00 3.17
CA PHE A 40 10.85 -0.67 3.66
C PHE A 40 10.71 -0.91 5.16
N GLY A 41 10.51 -2.17 5.55
CA GLY A 41 10.55 -2.62 6.93
C GLY A 41 11.86 -3.35 7.23
N ASN A 42 12.53 -2.99 8.32
CA ASN A 42 13.79 -3.62 8.74
C ASN A 42 13.66 -4.24 10.14
N GLY A 43 14.26 -5.40 10.35
CA GLY A 43 14.19 -6.15 11.59
C GLY A 43 13.09 -7.22 11.61
N GLN A 44 13.23 -8.19 12.52
CA GLN A 44 12.37 -9.37 12.60
C GLN A 44 10.88 -9.03 12.79
N ASN A 45 10.58 -7.95 13.51
CA ASN A 45 9.20 -7.50 13.77
C ASN A 45 8.48 -7.15 12.47
N PHE A 46 9.14 -6.41 11.57
CA PHE A 46 8.58 -6.06 10.27
C PHE A 46 8.65 -7.20 9.25
N ALA A 47 9.64 -8.10 9.37
CA ALA A 47 9.72 -9.28 8.52
C ALA A 47 8.47 -10.16 8.62
N ASN A 48 7.92 -10.30 9.84
CA ASN A 48 6.75 -11.13 10.11
C ASN A 48 5.42 -10.38 10.06
N ASP A 49 5.45 -9.04 9.99
CA ASP A 49 4.24 -8.22 9.96
C ASP A 49 3.64 -8.20 8.56
N THR A 50 2.46 -8.80 8.42
CA THR A 50 1.68 -8.82 7.17
C THR A 50 0.60 -7.74 7.10
N SER A 51 0.28 -7.06 8.20
CA SER A 51 -0.77 -6.04 8.24
C SER A 51 -0.28 -4.65 7.86
N PHE A 52 1.02 -4.40 8.03
CA PHE A 52 1.62 -3.08 7.80
C PHE A 52 1.37 -2.50 6.41
N LEU A 53 1.61 -3.29 5.34
CA LEU A 53 1.35 -2.83 3.97
C LEU A 53 -0.15 -2.57 3.72
N PRO A 54 -1.09 -3.48 4.08
CA PRO A 54 -2.52 -3.19 4.02
C PRO A 54 -2.94 -1.90 4.73
N GLU A 55 -2.50 -1.68 5.96
CA GLU A 55 -2.89 -0.52 6.78
C GLU A 55 -2.42 0.79 6.17
N ILE A 56 -1.15 0.87 5.76
CA ILE A 56 -0.62 2.06 5.09
C ILE A 56 -1.29 2.28 3.73
N SER A 57 -1.53 1.21 2.96
CA SER A 57 -2.24 1.33 1.68
C SER A 57 -3.63 1.96 1.87
N HIS A 58 -4.36 1.55 2.90
CA HIS A 58 -5.67 2.10 3.24
C HIS A 58 -5.61 3.58 3.63
N ALA A 59 -4.64 3.94 4.49
CA ALA A 59 -4.45 5.32 4.94
C ALA A 59 -4.12 6.26 3.77
N ILE A 60 -3.18 5.86 2.90
CA ILE A 60 -2.79 6.65 1.73
C ILE A 60 -3.94 6.76 0.73
N TYR A 61 -4.65 5.66 0.45
CA TYR A 61 -5.82 5.69 -0.42
C TYR A 61 -6.86 6.68 0.09
N THR A 62 -7.22 6.61 1.38
CA THR A 62 -8.21 7.50 2.00
C THR A 62 -7.78 8.96 1.93
N TYR A 63 -6.51 9.25 2.21
CA TYR A 63 -5.96 10.61 2.11
C TYR A 63 -6.05 11.15 0.69
N ASN A 64 -5.65 10.37 -0.32
CA ASN A 64 -5.69 10.80 -1.72
C ASN A 64 -7.12 11.13 -2.16
N GLN A 65 -8.11 10.33 -1.74
CA GLN A 65 -9.51 10.54 -2.08
C GLN A 65 -10.07 11.87 -1.53
N GLN A 66 -9.65 12.27 -0.32
CA GLN A 66 -10.06 13.54 0.28
C GLN A 66 -9.46 14.75 -0.45
N ASN A 67 -8.21 14.63 -0.90
CA ASN A 67 -7.52 15.71 -1.60
C ASN A 67 -8.03 15.87 -3.04
N LEU A 68 -8.37 14.78 -3.72
CA LEU A 68 -8.97 14.80 -5.07
C LEU A 68 -10.40 15.35 -5.07
N ALA A 69 -11.17 15.15 -3.99
CA ALA A 69 -12.52 15.71 -3.87
C ALA A 69 -12.52 17.23 -3.62
N SER A 70 -11.37 17.80 -3.27
CA SER A 70 -11.21 19.22 -2.90
C SER A 70 -10.57 20.07 -4.01
N SER A 71 -10.22 19.45 -5.14
CA SER A 71 -9.58 20.04 -6.33
C SER A 71 -10.49 20.03 -7.54
#